data_AF-A0A8J2KQW9-F1
#
_entry.id   AF-A0A8J2KQW9-F1
#
_cell.length_a   1.000
_cell.length_b   1.000
_cell.length_c   1.000
_cell.angle_alpha   90.00
_cell.angle_beta   90.00
_cell.angle_gamma   90.00
#
_symmetry.space_group_name_H-M   'P 1'
#
loop_
_entity.id
_entity.type
_entity.pdbx_description
1 polymer ?
#
loop_
_entity_poly.entity_id
_entity_poly.type
_entity_poly.pdbx_seq_one_letter_code
_entity_poly.pdbx_strand_id
1 'polypeptide(L)'
;MLTGWQRYDHFSVPCELLPSAVPSLISCMTYLNTSKLVRMEEVFTNVSEILDCTTRLEYCHFPGSSVHQEIKHLYRLQLSFQRIKKSNIYLGWANRANLLMRFSSPSYIDQIFSEVSSLKNDVQRIEAQLENSLREVFPEWSVNEWMFVNYRPFSDEINKLYMGLSQLIDQTHFPVRPLVYPGRGNRNNDVVLTEL
;
A
#
# COMPACT_ATOMS: atom_id res chain seq x y z
N MET A 1 0.27 7.47 -14.01
CA MET A 1 -1.13 7.84 -14.25
C MET A 1 -1.95 6.56 -14.21
N LEU A 2 -2.96 6.49 -13.35
CA LEU A 2 -3.91 5.36 -13.29
C LEU A 2 -5.03 5.63 -14.30
N THR A 3 -5.35 4.67 -15.15
CA THR A 3 -6.49 4.70 -16.08
C THR A 3 -7.55 3.74 -15.58
N GLY A 4 -8.78 4.20 -15.36
CA GLY A 4 -9.89 3.38 -14.85
C GLY A 4 -11.00 3.24 -15.88
N TRP A 5 -11.08 2.10 -16.54
CA TRP A 5 -12.25 1.66 -17.31
C TRP A 5 -12.76 0.35 -16.71
N GLN A 6 -14.05 0.06 -16.95
CA GLN A 6 -14.84 -1.08 -16.45
C GLN A 6 -14.05 -2.40 -16.36
N ARG A 7 -14.54 -3.33 -15.51
CA ARG A 7 -14.11 -4.74 -15.48
C ARG A 7 -13.73 -5.26 -16.87
N TYR A 8 -12.56 -5.89 -16.98
CA TYR A 8 -12.09 -6.50 -18.23
C TYR A 8 -13.00 -7.65 -18.69
N ASP A 9 -13.60 -8.40 -17.75
CA ASP A 9 -14.65 -9.40 -17.96
C ASP A 9 -15.52 -9.59 -16.69
N HIS A 10 -16.53 -10.47 -16.74
CA HIS A 10 -17.44 -10.75 -15.61
C HIS A 10 -16.76 -11.32 -14.36
N PHE A 11 -15.59 -11.95 -14.48
CA PHE A 11 -14.86 -12.59 -13.38
C PHE A 11 -13.67 -11.76 -12.89
N SER A 12 -13.30 -10.72 -13.63
CA SER A 12 -12.19 -9.84 -13.30
C SER A 12 -12.52 -8.93 -12.13
N VAL A 13 -11.47 -8.62 -11.37
CA VAL A 13 -11.48 -7.63 -10.29
C VAL A 13 -11.95 -6.28 -10.83
N PRO A 14 -12.70 -5.47 -10.04
CA PRO A 14 -13.05 -4.12 -10.42
C PRO A 14 -11.79 -3.30 -10.76
N CYS A 15 -11.73 -2.86 -12.01
CA CYS A 15 -10.75 -1.89 -12.51
C CYS A 15 -11.23 -0.44 -12.29
N GLU A 16 -12.36 -0.30 -11.58
CA GLU A 16 -13.08 0.94 -11.38
C GLU A 16 -12.32 1.86 -10.45
N LEU A 17 -11.71 2.89 -11.02
CA LEU A 17 -11.48 4.15 -10.34
C LEU A 17 -11.51 5.28 -11.35
N LEU A 18 -12.61 5.39 -12.12
CA LEU A 18 -12.84 6.53 -13.01
C LEU A 18 -12.51 7.87 -12.32
N PRO A 19 -12.95 8.14 -11.07
CA PRO A 19 -12.57 9.36 -10.38
C PRO A 19 -11.06 9.54 -10.20
N SER A 20 -10.32 8.45 -9.94
CA SER A 20 -8.86 8.51 -9.82
C SER A 20 -8.17 8.85 -11.15
N ALA A 21 -8.80 8.49 -12.27
CA ALA A 21 -8.28 8.67 -13.62
C ALA A 21 -8.66 10.02 -14.25
N VAL A 22 -9.64 10.75 -13.69
CA VAL A 22 -10.10 12.06 -14.22
C VAL A 22 -8.93 13.02 -14.45
N PRO A 23 -8.01 13.27 -13.50
CA PRO A 23 -6.90 14.20 -13.74
C PRO A 23 -5.98 13.78 -14.88
N SER A 24 -5.77 12.48 -15.05
CA SER A 24 -5.01 11.92 -16.18
C SER A 24 -5.73 12.15 -17.50
N LEU A 25 -7.03 11.85 -17.55
CA LEU A 25 -7.85 12.00 -18.75
C LEU A 25 -7.88 13.45 -19.22
N ILE A 26 -8.16 14.39 -18.31
CA ILE A 26 -8.21 15.82 -18.63
C ILE A 26 -6.83 16.34 -19.03
N SER A 27 -5.74 15.86 -18.41
CA SER A 27 -4.38 16.19 -18.84
C SER A 27 -4.10 15.74 -20.28
N CYS A 28 -4.46 14.51 -20.63
CA CYS A 28 -4.30 13.99 -21.99
C CYS A 28 -5.17 14.75 -23.01
N MET A 29 -6.43 15.02 -22.69
CA MET A 29 -7.34 15.78 -23.56
C MET A 29 -6.85 17.22 -23.76
N THR A 30 -6.39 17.87 -22.68
CA THR A 30 -5.83 19.23 -22.74
C THR A 30 -4.59 19.26 -23.62
N TYR A 31 -3.69 18.29 -23.47
CA TYR A 31 -2.50 18.17 -24.31
C TYR A 31 -2.86 17.94 -25.79
N LEU A 32 -3.77 17.01 -26.09
CA LEU A 32 -4.16 16.68 -27.46
C LEU A 32 -4.95 17.80 -28.16
N ASN A 33 -5.67 18.63 -27.41
CA ASN A 33 -6.41 19.77 -27.95
C ASN A 33 -5.51 20.96 -28.33
N THR A 34 -4.23 20.93 -27.96
CA THR A 34 -3.28 21.99 -28.33
C THR A 34 -2.68 21.74 -29.71
N SER A 35 -2.74 22.76 -30.58
CA SER A 35 -2.19 22.69 -31.96
C SER A 35 -0.68 22.89 -32.03
N LYS A 36 -0.02 23.12 -30.89
CA LYS A 36 1.42 23.38 -30.76
C LYS A 36 2.01 22.49 -29.67
N LEU A 37 3.33 22.29 -29.72
CA LEU A 37 4.07 21.68 -28.61
C LEU A 37 3.98 22.60 -27.38
N VAL A 38 3.15 22.23 -26.42
CA VAL A 38 2.96 22.94 -25.15
C VAL A 38 3.80 22.27 -24.06
N ARG A 39 4.37 23.07 -23.14
CA ARG A 39 5.11 22.53 -22.00
C ARG A 39 4.13 21.87 -21.03
N MET A 40 4.49 20.73 -20.46
CA MET A 40 3.63 20.01 -19.50
C MET A 40 3.20 20.85 -18.30
N GLU A 41 4.00 21.83 -17.89
CA GLU A 41 3.64 22.76 -16.81
C GLU A 41 2.42 23.61 -17.16
N GLU A 42 2.30 24.08 -18.40
CA GLU A 42 1.14 24.84 -18.87
C GLU A 42 -0.10 23.95 -18.96
N VAL A 43 0.06 22.70 -19.40
CA VAL A 43 -1.03 21.70 -19.36
C VAL A 43 -1.54 21.51 -17.94
N PHE A 44 -0.65 21.33 -16.95
CA PHE A 44 -1.08 21.12 -15.57
C PHE A 44 -1.72 22.35 -14.93
N THR A 45 -1.30 23.57 -15.30
CA THR A 45 -1.98 24.80 -14.88
C THR A 45 -3.42 24.82 -15.40
N ASN A 46 -3.62 24.58 -16.69
CA ASN A 46 -4.95 24.55 -17.29
C ASN A 46 -5.83 23.44 -16.70
N VAL A 47 -5.27 22.25 -16.49
CA VAL A 47 -6.00 21.12 -15.88
C VAL A 47 -6.36 21.44 -14.42
N SER A 48 -5.47 22.12 -13.69
CA SER A 48 -5.74 22.53 -12.31
C SER A 48 -6.90 23.53 -12.25
N GLU A 49 -7.01 24.43 -13.22
CA GLU A 49 -8.16 25.34 -13.32
C GLU A 49 -9.46 24.58 -13.66
N ILE A 50 -9.42 23.67 -14.64
CA ILE A 50 -10.58 22.86 -15.05
C ILE A 50 -11.12 21.99 -13.91
N LEU A 51 -10.23 21.40 -13.10
CA LEU A 51 -10.57 20.49 -12.02
C LEU A 51 -10.68 21.17 -10.65
N ASP A 52 -10.59 22.51 -10.63
CA ASP A 52 -10.62 23.35 -9.44
C ASP A 52 -9.64 22.86 -8.35
N CYS A 53 -8.35 22.84 -8.69
CA CYS A 53 -7.28 22.35 -7.83
C CYS A 53 -6.46 23.48 -7.21
N THR A 54 -6.06 23.31 -5.93
CA THR A 54 -5.26 24.32 -5.21
C THR A 54 -3.81 24.40 -5.70
N THR A 55 -3.18 23.27 -5.98
CA THR A 55 -1.75 23.17 -6.31
C THR A 55 -1.47 21.96 -7.18
N ARG A 56 -1.11 22.14 -8.47
CA ARG A 56 -0.59 21.09 -9.37
C ARG A 56 -1.26 19.71 -9.22
N LEU A 57 -2.61 19.68 -9.23
CA LEU A 57 -3.42 18.46 -9.08
C LEU A 57 -3.30 17.72 -7.72
N GLU A 58 -2.87 18.39 -6.66
CA GLU A 58 -2.77 17.81 -5.31
C GLU A 58 -4.14 17.61 -4.67
N TYR A 59 -4.89 18.70 -4.53
CA TYR A 59 -6.26 18.74 -4.03
C TYR A 59 -7.12 19.40 -5.09
N CYS A 60 -8.19 18.73 -5.50
CA CYS A 60 -9.08 19.13 -6.59
C CYS A 60 -10.53 18.95 -6.13
N HIS A 61 -11.48 19.63 -6.76
CA HIS A 61 -12.89 19.65 -6.35
C HIS A 61 -13.87 19.19 -7.45
N PHE A 62 -13.42 18.33 -8.36
CA PHE A 62 -14.30 17.69 -9.34
C PHE A 62 -15.18 16.58 -8.71
N PRO A 63 -16.27 16.15 -9.35
CA PRO A 63 -17.09 15.03 -8.86
C PRO A 63 -16.28 13.72 -8.69
N GLY A 64 -16.27 13.17 -7.47
CA GLY A 64 -15.44 12.01 -7.11
C GLY A 64 -13.99 12.35 -6.74
N SER A 65 -13.67 13.62 -6.55
CA SER A 65 -12.36 14.05 -6.07
C SER A 65 -12.01 13.50 -4.68
N SER A 66 -12.98 13.32 -3.76
CA SER A 66 -12.77 12.65 -2.46
C SER A 66 -12.15 11.27 -2.64
N VAL A 67 -12.73 10.45 -3.54
CA VAL A 67 -12.22 9.13 -3.90
C VAL A 67 -10.79 9.24 -4.45
N HIS A 68 -10.54 10.14 -5.40
CA HIS A 68 -9.21 10.36 -5.96
C HIS A 68 -8.17 10.70 -4.88
N GLN A 69 -8.53 11.53 -3.90
CA GLN A 69 -7.66 11.93 -2.80
C GLN A 69 -7.35 10.74 -1.87
N GLU A 70 -8.37 9.97 -1.47
CA GLU A 70 -8.18 8.81 -0.59
C GLU A 70 -7.37 7.70 -1.25
N ILE A 71 -7.53 7.48 -2.55
CA ILE A 71 -6.71 6.51 -3.30
C ILE A 71 -5.25 6.97 -3.39
N LYS A 72 -5.02 8.26 -3.62
CA LYS A 72 -3.67 8.83 -3.57
C LYS A 72 -3.05 8.65 -2.18
N HIS A 73 -3.85 8.83 -1.14
CA HIS A 73 -3.40 8.62 0.23
C HIS A 73 -3.02 7.16 0.48
N LEU A 74 -3.88 6.21 0.12
CA LEU A 74 -3.59 4.78 0.18
C LEU A 74 -2.30 4.43 -0.59
N TYR A 75 -2.14 4.95 -1.80
CA TYR A 75 -0.94 4.72 -2.62
C TYR A 75 0.35 5.26 -1.95
N ARG A 76 0.29 6.43 -1.29
CA ARG A 76 1.42 6.96 -0.51
C ARG A 76 1.79 6.03 0.64
N LEU A 77 0.81 5.46 1.34
CA LEU A 77 1.06 4.48 2.41
C LEU A 77 1.66 3.19 1.87
N GLN A 78 1.18 2.70 0.72
CA GLN A 78 1.77 1.54 0.02
C GLN A 78 3.23 1.79 -0.35
N LEU A 79 3.56 2.98 -0.87
CA LEU A 79 4.94 3.37 -1.15
C LEU A 79 5.80 3.42 0.12
N SER A 80 5.26 3.94 1.23
CA SER A 80 5.95 3.95 2.52
C SER A 80 6.25 2.52 3.00
N PHE A 81 5.29 1.61 2.88
CA PHE A 81 5.50 0.20 3.21
C PHE A 81 6.59 -0.46 2.36
N GLN A 82 6.56 -0.21 1.04
CA GLN A 82 7.59 -0.70 0.13
C GLN A 82 8.97 -0.13 0.47
N ARG A 83 9.06 1.13 0.89
CA ARG A 83 10.30 1.75 1.37
C ARG A 83 10.81 1.05 2.63
N ILE A 84 9.94 0.73 3.59
CA ILE A 84 10.31 -0.02 4.79
C ILE A 84 10.87 -1.40 4.39
N LYS A 85 10.17 -2.15 3.54
CA LYS A 85 10.61 -3.49 3.09
C LYS A 85 11.92 -3.48 2.29
N LYS A 86 12.26 -2.36 1.64
CA LYS A 86 13.52 -2.18 0.90
C LYS A 86 14.65 -1.61 1.76
N SER A 87 14.38 -1.22 3.01
CA SER A 87 15.41 -0.69 3.89
C SER A 87 16.42 -1.77 4.29
N ASN A 88 17.68 -1.39 4.48
CA ASN A 88 18.72 -2.30 4.98
C ASN A 88 18.36 -2.89 6.35
N ILE A 89 17.63 -2.13 7.17
CA ILE A 89 17.17 -2.57 8.49
C ILE A 89 16.17 -3.73 8.35
N TYR A 90 15.18 -3.58 7.46
CA TYR A 90 14.23 -4.66 7.19
C TYR A 90 14.94 -5.88 6.62
N LEU A 91 15.76 -5.68 5.59
CA LEU A 91 16.42 -6.78 4.88
C LEU A 91 17.40 -7.55 5.78
N GLY A 92 18.06 -6.89 6.73
CA GLY A 92 19.01 -7.52 7.64
C GLY A 92 18.39 -8.18 8.87
N TRP A 93 17.31 -7.61 9.42
CA TRP A 93 16.86 -7.93 10.77
C TRP A 93 15.36 -8.21 10.90
N ALA A 94 14.52 -7.87 9.92
CA ALA A 94 13.07 -8.08 10.02
C ALA A 94 12.49 -8.80 8.80
N ASN A 95 13.34 -9.41 8.00
CA ASN A 95 12.89 -10.17 6.84
C ASN A 95 12.15 -11.44 7.29
N ARG A 96 11.52 -12.13 6.33
CA ARG A 96 10.75 -13.35 6.57
C ARG A 96 11.51 -14.40 7.37
N ALA A 97 12.80 -14.60 7.11
CA ALA A 97 13.60 -15.60 7.82
C ALA A 97 13.77 -15.23 9.30
N ASN A 98 14.04 -13.96 9.62
CA ASN A 98 14.12 -13.47 11.00
C ASN A 98 12.82 -13.68 11.76
N LEU A 99 11.68 -13.33 11.13
CA LEU A 99 10.35 -13.48 11.72
C LEU A 99 10.00 -14.95 12.00
N LEU A 100 10.26 -15.84 11.04
CA LEU A 100 9.97 -17.28 11.19
C LEU A 100 10.84 -17.95 12.24
N MET A 101 12.14 -17.64 12.27
CA MET A 101 13.08 -18.20 13.24
C MET A 101 13.02 -17.53 14.60
N ARG A 102 12.25 -16.44 14.71
CA ARG A 102 12.19 -15.56 15.88
C ARG A 102 13.59 -15.13 16.34
N PHE A 103 14.42 -14.70 15.39
CA PHE A 103 15.81 -14.35 15.67
C PHE A 103 16.19 -13.04 14.99
N SER A 104 16.58 -12.04 15.79
CA SER A 104 17.03 -10.75 15.31
C SER A 104 17.79 -9.96 16.39
N SER A 105 18.30 -8.78 16.02
CA SER A 105 18.94 -7.84 16.94
C SER A 105 17.89 -6.88 17.52
N PRO A 106 17.70 -6.82 18.86
CA PRO A 106 16.66 -6.01 19.50
C PRO A 106 16.66 -4.53 19.09
N SER A 107 17.83 -3.88 19.05
CA SER A 107 17.91 -2.44 18.75
C SER A 107 17.39 -2.08 17.36
N TYR A 108 17.59 -2.96 16.36
CA TYR A 108 17.07 -2.74 15.01
C TYR A 108 15.58 -3.07 14.91
N ILE A 109 15.11 -4.03 15.72
CA ILE A 109 13.69 -4.37 15.82
C ILE A 109 12.88 -3.23 16.42
N ASP A 110 13.38 -2.57 17.47
CA ASP A 110 12.68 -1.43 18.09
C ASP A 110 12.45 -0.29 17.08
N GLN A 111 13.48 0.02 16.28
CA GLN A 111 13.39 1.06 15.26
C GLN A 111 12.33 0.71 14.20
N ILE A 112 12.40 -0.48 13.61
CA ILE A 112 11.48 -0.85 12.54
C ILE A 112 10.05 -1.07 13.06
N PHE A 113 9.90 -1.55 14.29
CA PHE A 113 8.60 -1.70 14.92
C PHE A 113 7.90 -0.36 15.09
N SER A 114 8.61 0.69 15.50
CA SER A 114 8.05 2.05 15.58
C SER A 114 7.56 2.54 14.22
N GLU A 115 8.37 2.36 13.15
CA GLU A 115 7.98 2.73 11.79
C GLU A 115 6.75 1.95 11.29
N VAL A 116 6.72 0.63 11.50
CA VAL A 116 5.60 -0.23 11.10
C VAL A 116 4.35 0.05 11.92
N SER A 117 4.48 0.33 13.22
CA SER A 117 3.37 0.70 14.11
C SER A 117 2.72 2.01 13.68
N SER A 118 3.53 3.03 13.36
CA SER A 118 3.03 4.29 12.81
C SER A 118 2.24 4.06 11.53
N LEU A 119 2.83 3.33 10.57
CA LEU A 119 2.21 3.03 9.29
C LEU A 119 0.91 2.23 9.47
N LYS A 120 0.87 1.25 10.36
CA LYS A 120 -0.35 0.49 10.69
C LYS A 120 -1.45 1.42 11.16
N ASN A 121 -1.15 2.35 12.06
CA ASN A 121 -2.13 3.31 12.57
C ASN A 121 -2.62 4.26 11.45
N ASP A 122 -1.72 4.70 10.56
CA ASP A 122 -2.09 5.48 9.37
C ASP A 122 -3.07 4.71 8.46
N VAL A 123 -2.76 3.44 8.17
CA VAL A 123 -3.60 2.58 7.30
C VAL A 123 -4.97 2.31 7.93
N GLN A 124 -5.04 2.15 9.25
CA GLN A 124 -6.32 2.00 9.96
C GLN A 124 -7.16 3.29 9.95
N ARG A 125 -6.52 4.46 10.02
CA ARG A 125 -7.23 5.75 9.99
C ARG A 125 -7.94 6.01 8.66
N ILE A 126 -7.32 5.63 7.54
CA ILE A 126 -7.89 5.90 6.21
C ILE A 126 -9.04 4.97 5.83
N GLU A 127 -9.23 3.84 6.53
CA GLU A 127 -10.20 2.82 6.17
C GLU A 127 -11.61 3.39 6.02
N ALA A 128 -12.12 4.01 7.08
CA ALA A 128 -13.47 4.58 7.10
C ALA A 128 -13.62 5.74 6.10
N GLN A 129 -12.59 6.56 5.93
CA GLN A 129 -12.60 7.70 5.00
C GLN A 129 -12.67 7.24 3.54
N LEU A 130 -11.87 6.22 3.20
CA LEU A 130 -11.86 5.60 1.89
C LEU A 130 -13.19 4.92 1.58
N GLU A 131 -13.74 4.14 2.51
CA GLU A 131 -15.06 3.52 2.32
C GLU A 131 -16.16 4.57 2.11
N ASN A 132 -16.19 5.60 2.95
CA ASN A 132 -17.21 6.66 2.85
C ASN A 132 -17.10 7.40 1.52
N SER A 133 -15.87 7.75 1.10
CA SER A 133 -15.63 8.38 -0.19
C SER A 133 -16.08 7.50 -1.35
N LEU A 134 -15.81 6.18 -1.30
CA LEU A 134 -16.25 5.25 -2.34
C LEU A 134 -17.79 5.14 -2.40
N ARG A 135 -18.47 5.15 -1.24
CA ARG A 135 -19.94 5.12 -1.16
C ARG A 135 -20.62 6.36 -1.76
N GLU A 136 -19.91 7.48 -1.91
CA GLU A 136 -20.45 8.68 -2.56
C GLU A 136 -20.71 8.47 -4.07
N VAL A 137 -19.98 7.55 -4.70
CA VAL A 137 -20.00 7.38 -6.16
C VAL A 137 -20.26 5.95 -6.62
N PHE A 138 -20.12 4.95 -5.74
CA PHE A 138 -20.29 3.54 -6.06
C PHE A 138 -21.34 2.87 -5.15
N PRO A 139 -22.06 1.85 -5.64
CA PRO A 139 -22.97 1.07 -4.82
C PRO A 139 -22.19 0.20 -3.82
N GLU A 140 -22.83 -0.15 -2.70
CA GLU A 140 -22.21 -0.85 -1.56
C GLU A 140 -21.48 -2.15 -1.93
N TRP A 141 -21.98 -2.92 -2.90
CA TRP A 141 -21.32 -4.15 -3.35
C TRP A 141 -19.99 -3.87 -4.06
N SER A 142 -19.91 -2.83 -4.90
CA SER A 142 -18.66 -2.39 -5.53
C SER A 142 -17.66 -1.90 -4.49
N VAL A 143 -18.14 -1.15 -3.48
CA VAL A 143 -17.28 -0.65 -2.39
C VAL A 143 -16.67 -1.83 -1.64
N ASN A 144 -17.50 -2.79 -1.22
CA ASN A 144 -17.04 -3.96 -0.48
C ASN A 144 -16.05 -4.82 -1.28
N GLU A 145 -16.33 -5.07 -2.55
CA GLU A 145 -15.42 -5.80 -3.42
C GLU A 145 -14.10 -5.05 -3.63
N TRP A 146 -14.15 -3.75 -3.90
CA TRP A 146 -12.95 -2.94 -4.09
C TRP A 146 -12.09 -2.92 -2.83
N MET A 147 -12.69 -2.74 -1.66
CA MET A 147 -11.99 -2.78 -0.37
C MET A 147 -11.37 -4.15 -0.13
N PHE A 148 -12.11 -5.23 -0.41
CA PHE A 148 -11.64 -6.59 -0.26
C PHE A 148 -10.42 -6.90 -1.14
N VAL A 149 -10.39 -6.41 -2.37
CA VAL A 149 -9.29 -6.71 -3.29
C VAL A 149 -8.10 -5.75 -3.14
N ASN A 150 -8.34 -4.46 -2.92
CA ASN A 150 -7.29 -3.43 -2.98
C ASN A 150 -6.78 -2.96 -1.62
N TYR A 151 -7.66 -2.89 -0.61
CA TYR A 151 -7.29 -2.39 0.72
C TYR A 151 -6.92 -3.52 1.70
N ARG A 152 -7.78 -4.54 1.81
CA ARG A 152 -7.63 -5.61 2.83
C ARG A 152 -6.29 -6.35 2.72
N PRO A 153 -5.80 -6.79 1.55
CA PRO A 153 -4.54 -7.54 1.47
C PRO A 153 -3.34 -6.72 1.96
N PHE A 154 -3.35 -5.41 1.68
CA PHE A 154 -2.32 -4.49 2.12
C PHE A 154 -2.36 -4.27 3.65
N SER A 155 -3.54 -4.03 4.20
CA SER A 155 -3.73 -3.88 5.65
C SER A 155 -3.31 -5.16 6.39
N ASP A 156 -3.71 -6.33 5.87
CA ASP A 156 -3.37 -7.63 6.44
C ASP A 156 -1.87 -7.91 6.40
N GLU A 157 -1.17 -7.54 5.33
CA GLU A 157 0.28 -7.70 5.24
C GLU A 157 1.02 -6.86 6.30
N ILE A 158 0.58 -5.62 6.51
CA ILE A 158 1.13 -4.75 7.57
C ILE A 158 0.83 -5.33 8.95
N ASN A 159 -0.39 -5.80 9.19
CA ASN A 159 -0.77 -6.41 10.46
C ASN A 159 0.06 -7.67 10.75
N LYS A 160 0.29 -8.53 9.74
CA LYS A 160 1.15 -9.72 9.86
C LYS A 160 2.58 -9.33 10.22
N LEU A 161 3.15 -8.33 9.55
CA LEU A 161 4.50 -7.84 9.85
C LEU A 161 4.57 -7.27 11.28
N TYR A 162 3.60 -6.44 11.67
CA TYR A 162 3.52 -5.86 13.00
C TYR A 162 3.46 -6.95 14.09
N MET A 163 2.61 -7.97 13.91
CA MET A 163 2.52 -9.10 14.84
C MET A 163 3.84 -9.88 14.93
N GLY A 164 4.49 -10.13 13.79
CA GLY A 164 5.78 -10.82 13.76
C GLY A 164 6.88 -10.03 14.48
N LEU A 165 6.92 -8.70 14.29
CA LEU A 165 7.85 -7.82 14.98
C LEU A 165 7.57 -7.73 16.49
N SER A 166 6.29 -7.67 16.89
CA SER A 166 5.90 -7.68 18.30
C SER A 166 6.40 -8.93 19.01
N GLN A 167 6.32 -10.11 18.37
CA GLN A 167 6.85 -11.34 18.93
C GLN A 167 8.38 -11.33 19.09
N LEU A 168 9.10 -10.57 18.25
CA LEU A 168 10.55 -10.42 18.34
C LEU A 168 10.98 -9.46 19.46
N ILE A 169 10.18 -8.43 19.74
CA ILE A 169 10.44 -7.49 20.84
C ILE A 169 10.41 -8.21 22.19
N ASP A 170 9.46 -9.11 22.37
CA ASP A 170 9.30 -9.84 23.63
C ASP A 170 10.40 -10.91 23.84
N GLN A 171 11.25 -11.16 22.84
CA GLN A 171 12.33 -12.15 22.93
C GLN A 171 13.57 -11.58 23.61
N THR A 172 13.91 -12.15 24.76
CA THR A 172 15.11 -11.80 25.54
C THR A 172 16.25 -12.81 25.41
N HIS A 173 15.97 -14.00 24.88
CA HIS A 173 16.92 -15.10 24.80
C HIS A 173 16.93 -15.68 23.38
N PHE A 174 18.13 -15.84 22.81
CA PHE A 174 18.30 -16.31 21.44
C PHE A 174 19.10 -17.62 21.38
N PRO A 175 18.69 -18.60 20.54
CA PRO A 175 19.43 -19.85 20.40
C PRO A 175 20.77 -19.65 19.68
N VAL A 176 21.78 -20.43 20.07
CA VAL A 176 23.04 -20.51 19.34
C VAL A 176 22.78 -21.26 18.02
N ARG A 177 22.87 -20.54 16.89
CA ARG A 177 22.54 -21.01 15.52
C ARG A 177 21.06 -21.42 15.35
N PRO A 178 20.18 -20.47 15.00
CA PRO A 178 18.74 -20.72 14.80
C PRO A 178 18.42 -21.62 13.60
N LEU A 179 19.32 -21.69 12.61
CA LEU A 179 19.14 -22.48 11.39
C LEU A 179 19.49 -23.95 11.65
N VAL A 180 18.45 -24.79 11.72
CA VAL A 180 18.62 -26.25 11.71
C VAL A 180 18.61 -26.71 10.25
N TYR A 181 19.77 -27.19 9.78
CA TYR A 181 19.88 -27.77 8.44
C TYR A 181 19.45 -29.25 8.51
N PRO A 182 18.56 -29.72 7.63
CA PRO A 182 18.24 -31.13 7.55
C PRO A 182 19.48 -31.90 7.07
N GLY A 183 20.25 -32.44 8.01
CA GLY A 183 21.43 -33.25 7.72
C GLY A 183 22.63 -33.07 8.65
N ARG A 184 22.47 -33.34 9.95
CA ARG A 184 23.44 -34.04 10.82
C ARG A 184 22.98 -33.97 12.30
N GLY A 185 22.16 -34.95 12.69
CA GLY A 185 21.90 -35.29 14.09
C GLY A 185 20.54 -34.85 14.64
N ASN A 186 19.74 -35.86 15.02
CA ASN A 186 18.45 -35.83 15.73
C ASN A 186 17.17 -35.40 14.97
N ARG A 187 16.46 -36.42 14.47
CA ARG A 187 15.14 -36.40 13.79
C ARG A 187 13.93 -36.09 14.69
N ASN A 188 14.08 -35.34 15.79
CA ASN A 188 12.98 -35.25 16.76
C ASN A 188 12.37 -33.86 16.97
N ASN A 189 12.83 -32.77 16.33
CA ASN A 189 12.20 -31.44 16.48
C ASN A 189 12.42 -30.52 15.26
N ASP A 190 12.34 -31.07 14.04
CA ASP A 190 12.50 -30.24 12.85
C ASP A 190 11.23 -29.41 12.62
N VAL A 191 11.33 -28.10 12.89
CA VAL A 191 10.38 -27.12 12.35
C VAL A 191 10.58 -27.12 10.84
N VAL A 192 9.74 -27.89 10.16
CA VAL A 192 9.67 -27.90 8.70
C VAL A 192 9.28 -26.49 8.28
N LEU A 193 10.22 -25.76 7.67
CA LEU A 193 9.95 -24.55 6.89
C LEU A 193 9.15 -24.98 5.66
N THR A 194 7.87 -25.27 5.86
CA THR A 194 6.93 -25.55 4.77
C THR A 194 6.43 -24.23 4.23
N GLU A 195 6.47 -24.15 2.91
CA GLU A 195 6.03 -23.06 2.06
C GLU A 195 4.63 -22.56 2.41
N LEU A 196 4.46 -21.24 2.47
CA LEU A 196 3.23 -20.48 2.17
C LEU A 196 3.58 -19.04 1.85
#